data_AF-A0A4Y2BG73-F1
#
_entry.id   AF-A0A4Y2BG73-F1
#
_cell.length_a   1.000
_cell.length_b   1.000
_cell.length_c   1.000
_cell.angle_alpha   90.00
_cell.angle_beta   90.00
_cell.angle_gamma   90.00
#
_symmetry.space_group_name_H-M   'P 1'
#
loop_
_entity.id
_entity.type
_entity.pdbx_description
1 polymer ?
#
loop_
_entity_poly.entity_id
_entity_poly.type
_entity_poly.pdbx_seq_one_letter_code
_entity_poly.pdbx_strand_id
1 'polypeptide(L)'
;MLVNEREHNRELGYRRILKARQTVPKKKTVRNFVLPKINFQASDYIEIINWNYCVVYPPPMLRGLSEDDIKSLINKNHKIKSHYALQTHPDCGEVLQTCDRGLE
;
A
#
# COMPACT_ATOMS: atom_id res chain seq x y z
N MET A 1 0.98 -7.16 3.41
CA MET A 1 -0.13 -7.62 2.55
C MET A 1 0.33 -8.07 1.17
N LEU A 2 0.79 -7.21 0.26
CA LEU A 2 1.01 -7.60 -1.16
C LEU A 2 2.16 -8.60 -1.40
N VAL A 3 3.19 -8.53 -0.56
CA VAL A 3 4.33 -9.47 -0.56
C VAL A 3 4.20 -10.54 0.53
N ASN A 4 3.05 -10.61 1.20
CA ASN A 4 2.85 -11.59 2.27
C ASN A 4 2.86 -13.01 1.71
N GLU A 5 3.32 -13.97 2.49
CA GLU A 5 3.38 -15.38 2.08
C GLU A 5 2.01 -16.01 1.91
N ARG A 6 1.05 -15.63 2.77
CA ARG A 6 -0.32 -16.12 2.71
C ARG A 6 -1.07 -15.47 1.55
N GLU A 7 -1.64 -16.29 0.70
CA GLU A 7 -2.30 -15.88 -0.55
C GLU A 7 -3.51 -14.97 -0.32
N HIS A 8 -4.39 -15.36 0.60
CA HIS A 8 -5.58 -14.56 0.95
C HIS A 8 -5.21 -13.14 1.42
N ASN A 9 -4.07 -12.98 2.11
CA ASN A 9 -3.60 -11.68 2.56
C ASN A 9 -3.12 -10.77 1.42
N ARG A 10 -2.51 -11.37 0.38
CA ARG A 10 -2.12 -10.64 -0.83
C ARG A 10 -3.34 -10.22 -1.62
N GLU A 11 -4.25 -11.16 -1.85
CA GLU A 11 -5.51 -10.93 -2.56
C GLU A 11 -6.32 -9.81 -1.90
N LEU A 12 -6.46 -9.87 -0.57
CA LEU A 12 -7.13 -8.84 0.22
C LEU A 12 -6.47 -7.46 0.06
N GLY A 13 -5.13 -7.43 -0.01
CA GLY A 13 -4.38 -6.21 -0.32
C GLY A 13 -4.72 -5.63 -1.69
N TYR A 14 -4.75 -6.45 -2.73
CA TYR A 14 -5.11 -6.02 -4.09
C TYR A 14 -6.56 -5.51 -4.17
N ARG A 15 -7.51 -6.21 -3.54
CA ARG A 15 -8.91 -5.76 -3.47
C ARG A 15 -9.05 -4.40 -2.79
N ARG A 16 -8.32 -4.17 -1.70
CA ARG A 16 -8.29 -2.86 -0.98
C ARG A 16 -7.77 -1.74 -1.88
N ILE A 17 -6.72 -2.00 -2.66
CA ILE A 17 -6.15 -1.01 -3.59
C ILE A 17 -7.12 -0.70 -4.72
N LEU A 18 -7.75 -1.73 -5.31
CA LEU A 18 -8.74 -1.55 -6.37
C LEU A 18 -9.90 -0.68 -5.90
N LYS A 19 -10.45 -0.99 -4.71
CA LYS A 19 -11.50 -0.19 -4.08
C LYS A 19 -11.04 1.26 -3.88
N ALA A 20 -9.84 1.48 -3.33
CA ALA A 20 -9.30 2.82 -3.12
C ALA A 20 -9.20 3.64 -4.41
N ARG A 21 -8.83 3.01 -5.54
CA ARG A 21 -8.74 3.70 -6.85
C ARG A 21 -10.10 4.10 -7.40
N GLN A 22 -11.11 3.29 -7.14
CA GLN A 22 -12.49 3.53 -7.59
C GLN A 22 -13.21 4.56 -6.71
N THR A 23 -12.91 4.58 -5.40
CA THR A 23 -13.56 5.48 -4.45
C THR A 23 -12.91 6.87 -4.37
N VAL A 24 -11.58 6.96 -4.47
CA VAL A 24 -10.88 8.23 -4.33
C VAL A 24 -10.85 8.96 -5.69
N PRO A 25 -11.26 10.25 -5.76
CA PRO A 25 -11.15 11.03 -6.98
C PRO A 25 -9.71 11.08 -7.49
N LYS A 26 -9.52 10.92 -8.81
CA LYS A 26 -8.19 10.96 -9.47
C LYS A 26 -7.53 12.35 -9.45
N LYS A 27 -8.15 13.35 -8.82
CA LYS A 27 -7.63 14.72 -8.74
C LYS A 27 -6.36 14.76 -7.89
N LYS A 28 -5.36 15.52 -8.35
CA LYS A 28 -4.12 15.77 -7.62
C LYS A 28 -4.40 16.70 -6.44
N THR A 29 -4.91 16.13 -5.36
CA THR A 29 -5.13 16.82 -4.08
C THR A 29 -4.17 16.24 -3.04
N VAL A 30 -3.75 17.08 -2.09
CA VAL A 30 -2.98 16.62 -0.93
C VAL A 30 -3.83 15.63 -0.15
N ARG A 31 -3.24 14.50 0.24
CA ARG A 31 -3.94 13.44 0.97
C ARG A 31 -3.98 13.80 2.45
N ASN A 32 -5.16 13.78 3.05
CA ASN A 32 -5.29 13.95 4.49
C ASN A 32 -4.97 12.61 5.16
N PHE A 33 -3.98 12.61 6.04
CA PHE A 33 -3.66 11.45 6.86
C PHE A 33 -4.57 11.44 8.09
N VAL A 34 -5.50 10.48 8.12
CA VAL A 34 -6.38 10.25 9.27
C VAL A 34 -5.87 9.01 10.00
N LEU A 35 -5.61 9.15 11.30
CA LEU A 35 -5.17 8.03 12.13
C LEU A 35 -6.29 6.98 12.22
N PRO A 36 -6.05 5.73 11.77
CA PRO A 36 -7.04 4.68 11.93
C PRO A 36 -7.10 4.24 13.40
N LYS A 37 -8.28 3.81 13.84
CA LYS A 37 -8.41 3.11 15.13
C LYS A 37 -7.69 1.76 15.03
N ILE A 38 -6.69 1.56 15.88
CA ILE A 38 -5.88 0.34 15.95
C ILE A 38 -6.55 -0.66 16.90
N ASN A 39 -6.69 -1.91 16.47
CA ASN A 39 -7.13 -3.03 17.28
C ASN A 39 -5.93 -3.76 17.88
N PHE A 40 -5.60 -3.49 19.13
CA PHE A 40 -4.52 -4.18 19.86
C PHE A 40 -4.85 -5.62 20.27
N GLN A 41 -6.14 -6.00 20.24
CA GLN A 41 -6.59 -7.36 20.52
C GLN A 41 -6.66 -8.23 19.25
N ALA A 42 -6.16 -7.72 18.12
CA ALA A 42 -6.16 -8.45 16.86
C ALA A 42 -5.28 -9.71 16.94
N SER A 43 -5.82 -10.82 16.44
CA SER A 43 -5.11 -12.09 16.37
C SER A 43 -4.20 -12.21 15.15
N ASP A 44 -4.59 -11.54 14.06
CA ASP A 44 -3.81 -11.43 12.83
C ASP A 44 -3.56 -9.95 12.50
N TYR A 45 -2.40 -9.65 11.94
CA TYR A 45 -2.02 -8.30 11.54
C TYR A 45 -3.00 -7.69 10.52
N ILE A 46 -3.74 -8.50 9.75
CA ILE A 46 -4.76 -8.00 8.83
C ILE A 46 -5.98 -7.36 9.50
N GLU A 47 -6.21 -7.68 10.78
CA GLU A 47 -7.33 -7.20 11.61
C GLU A 47 -6.97 -5.98 12.46
N ILE A 48 -5.69 -5.61 12.52
CA ILE A 48 -5.19 -4.46 13.30
C ILE A 48 -5.90 -3.17 12.88
N ILE A 49 -6.16 -3.00 11.58
CA ILE A 49 -6.86 -1.84 11.04
C ILE A 49 -8.21 -2.29 10.50
N ASN A 50 -9.28 -1.63 10.93
CA ASN A 50 -10.58 -1.81 10.31
C ASN A 50 -10.70 -0.99 9.02
N TRP A 51 -10.47 -1.65 7.89
CA TRP A 51 -10.47 -1.06 6.55
C TRP A 51 -11.86 -0.61 6.05
N ASN A 52 -12.94 -0.96 6.75
CA ASN A 52 -14.28 -0.47 6.41
C ASN A 52 -14.52 0.97 6.88
N TYR A 53 -13.83 1.39 7.96
CA TYR A 53 -13.96 2.72 8.54
C TYR A 53 -12.75 3.63 8.27
N CYS A 54 -11.71 3.10 7.62
CA CYS A 54 -10.53 3.87 7.24
C CYS A 54 -10.65 4.37 5.80
N VAL A 55 -10.37 5.66 5.58
CA VAL A 55 -10.15 6.17 4.23
C VAL A 55 -8.83 5.59 3.70
N VAL A 56 -8.88 4.93 2.55
CA VAL A 56 -7.71 4.31 1.92
C VAL A 56 -7.40 5.04 0.62
N TYR A 57 -6.17 5.52 0.49
CA TYR A 57 -5.68 6.14 -0.74
C TYR A 57 -4.88 5.13 -1.57
N PRO A 58 -4.98 5.18 -2.92
CA PRO A 58 -4.16 4.33 -3.77
C PRO A 58 -2.66 4.56 -3.52
N PRO A 59 -1.86 3.51 -3.26
CA PRO A 59 -0.43 3.65 -3.00
C PRO A 59 0.29 4.19 -4.25
N PRO A 60 1.08 5.27 -4.13
CA PRO A 60 1.77 5.89 -5.28
C PRO A 60 2.69 4.92 -6.03
N MET A 61 3.34 4.01 -5.30
CA MET A 61 4.25 3.01 -5.86
C MET A 61 3.59 2.06 -6.86
N LEU A 62 2.27 1.88 -6.76
CA LEU A 62 1.52 1.03 -7.68
C LEU A 62 0.88 1.83 -8.80
N ARG A 63 1.12 3.14 -8.93
CA ARG A 63 0.47 3.99 -9.95
C ARG A 63 0.65 3.45 -11.36
N GLY A 64 1.79 2.82 -11.66
CA GLY A 64 2.07 2.24 -12.98
C GLY A 64 1.27 0.99 -13.32
N LEU A 65 0.66 0.31 -12.34
CA LEU A 65 -0.21 -0.85 -12.60
C LEU A 65 -1.61 -0.37 -12.98
N SER A 66 -2.22 -0.92 -14.03
CA SER A 66 -3.61 -0.63 -14.38
C SER A 66 -4.60 -1.30 -13.42
N GLU A 67 -5.86 -0.91 -13.45
CA GLU A 67 -6.90 -1.60 -12.67
C GLU A 67 -7.12 -3.04 -13.15
N ASP A 68 -6.97 -3.29 -14.45
CA ASP A 68 -7.12 -4.64 -15.01
C ASP A 68 -5.93 -5.54 -14.66
N ASP A 69 -4.71 -5.00 -14.56
CA ASP A 69 -3.57 -5.71 -14.00
C ASP A 69 -3.86 -6.15 -12.56
N ILE A 70 -4.44 -5.26 -11.74
CA ILE A 70 -4.82 -5.57 -10.37
C ILE A 70 -5.92 -6.65 -10.33
N LYS A 71 -6.95 -6.57 -11.18
CA LYS A 71 -7.98 -7.63 -11.28
C LYS A 71 -7.38 -8.97 -11.69
N SER A 72 -6.42 -8.96 -12.63
CA SER A 72 -5.69 -10.15 -13.06
C SER A 72 -4.88 -10.77 -11.90
N LEU A 73 -4.24 -9.93 -11.07
CA LEU A 73 -3.53 -10.39 -9.86
C LEU A 73 -4.46 -11.01 -8.82
N ILE A 74 -5.68 -10.49 -8.67
CA ILE A 74 -6.71 -11.08 -7.80
C ILE A 74 -7.17 -12.44 -8.33
N ASN A 75 -7.41 -12.57 -9.64
CA ASN A 75 -7.95 -13.80 -10.22
C ASN A 75 -6.90 -14.91 -10.38
N LYS A 76 -5.63 -14.56 -10.57
CA LYS A 76 -4.54 -15.51 -10.82
C LYS A 76 -3.75 -15.86 -9.55
N ASN A 77 -4.04 -15.22 -8.43
CA ASN A 77 -3.31 -15.34 -7.15
C ASN A 77 -1.78 -15.18 -7.28
N HIS A 78 -1.34 -14.49 -8.32
CA HIS A 78 0.05 -14.45 -8.74
C HIS A 78 0.83 -13.42 -7.91
N LYS A 79 2.08 -13.73 -7.57
CA LYS A 79 2.99 -12.76 -6.97
C LYS A 79 3.37 -11.72 -8.03
N ILE A 80 3.43 -10.44 -7.67
CA ILE A 80 4.12 -9.48 -8.54
C ILE A 80 5.55 -10.01 -8.72
N LYS A 81 5.93 -10.39 -9.95
CA LYS A 81 7.33 -10.71 -10.24
C LYS A 81 8.13 -9.44 -9.96
N SER A 82 9.27 -9.56 -9.27
CA SER A 82 10.18 -8.45 -8.91
C SER A 82 10.61 -7.56 -10.09
N HIS A 83 10.30 -7.97 -11.32
CA HIS A 83 10.49 -7.21 -12.54
C HIS A 83 9.60 -5.95 -12.65
N TYR A 84 8.50 -5.87 -11.89
CA TYR A 84 7.89 -4.58 -11.56
C TYR A 84 8.63 -4.04 -10.35
N ALA A 85 9.87 -3.61 -10.56
CA ALA A 85 10.60 -2.85 -9.57
C ALA A 85 9.64 -1.80 -9.02
N LEU A 86 9.49 -1.76 -7.69
CA LEU A 86 9.00 -0.61 -6.97
C LEU A 86 9.73 0.57 -7.61
N GLN A 87 9.07 1.30 -8.52
CA GLN A 87 9.76 2.26 -9.39
C GLN A 87 10.46 3.24 -8.45
N THR A 88 11.77 3.07 -8.29
CA THR A 88 12.62 4.02 -7.60
C THR A 88 12.48 5.28 -8.42
N HIS A 89 11.87 6.30 -7.83
CA HIS A 89 11.79 7.60 -8.45
C HIS A 89 13.25 8.01 -8.75
N PRO A 90 13.60 8.39 -9.99
CA PRO A 90 14.97 8.81 -10.30
C PRO A 90 15.42 10.06 -9.53
N ASP A 91 14.49 10.70 -8.83
CA ASP A 91 14.68 11.91 -8.02
C ASP A 91 14.77 11.61 -6.50
N CYS A 92 14.74 10.35 -6.09
CA CYS A 92 15.05 9.97 -4.72
C CYS A 92 16.58 9.90 -4.57
N GLY A 93 17.22 11.06 -4.46
CA GLY A 93 18.58 11.15 -3.94
C GLY A 93 18.68 10.43 -2.59
N GLU A 94 19.82 9.79 -2.35
CA GLU A 94 20.13 9.15 -1.08
C GLU A 94 19.97 10.17 0.06
N VAL A 95 18.88 10.08 0.81
CA VAL A 95 18.82 10.74 2.11
C VAL A 95 19.64 9.87 3.05
N LEU A 96 20.96 10.03 2.98
CA LEU A 96 21.86 9.61 4.03
C LEU A 96 21.51 10.45 5.26
N GLN A 97 20.61 9.92 6.08
CA GLN A 97 20.31 10.51 7.37
C GLN A 97 21.53 10.26 8.27
N THR A 98 22.53 11.15 8.19
CA THR A 98 23.57 11.22 9.20
C THR A 98 22.88 11.66 10.49
N CYS A 99 22.60 10.68 11.35
CA CYS A 99 22.23 10.95 12.73
C CYS A 99 23.49 11.52 13.41
N ASP A 100 23.72 12.82 13.28
CA ASP A 100 24.64 13.55 14.14
C ASP A 100 24.02 13.54 15.53
N ARG A 101 24.43 12.55 16.35
CA ARG A 101 24.30 12.62 17.79
C ARG A 101 25.28 13.69 18.28
N GLY A 102 24.83 14.94 18.22
CA GLY A 102 25.46 16.08 18.86
C GLY A 102 24.42 16.78 19.75
N LEU A 103 24.31 16.33 20.99
CA LEU A 103 23.83 17.14 22.10
C LEU A 103 24.73 16.81 23.30
N GLU A 104 25.17 17.90 23.94
CA GLU A 104 26.14 18.04 25.03
C GLU A 104 26.03 17.02 26.17
#